data_AF-A0A2W6D2X5-F1
#
_entry.id   AF-A0A2W6D2X5-F1
#
_cell.length_a   1.000
_cell.length_b   1.000
_cell.length_c   1.000
_cell.angle_alpha   90.00
_cell.angle_beta   90.00
_cell.angle_gamma   90.00
#
_symmetry.space_group_name_H-M   'P 1'
#
loop_
_entity.id
_entity.type
_entity.pdbx_description
1 polymer ?
#
loop_
_entity_poly.entity_id
_entity_poly.type
_entity_poly.pdbx_seq_one_letter_code
_entity_poly.pdbx_strand_id
1 'polypeptide(L)'
;MSEDAGGLPVRGPQDRPVGQLVSDATEQITRLVRDEMRLAATELQHKGKRLGVGAGLVGGAGVVAFYGGAALVAALILGLATQLVAWLAALIVGVAVLGVAGALALVGKKQVQRAGPLVPEEASASVKADINTIKEGMHR
;
A
#
# COMPACT_ATOMS: atom_id res chain seq x y z
N MET A 1 -30.70 -27.49 -78.58
CA MET A 1 -30.58 -28.78 -77.86
C MET A 1 -29.10 -28.95 -77.55
N SER A 2 -28.59 -28.73 -76.34
CA SER A 2 -29.25 -28.62 -75.05
C SER A 2 -28.31 -27.86 -74.11
N GLU A 3 -28.89 -27.00 -73.28
CA GLU A 3 -28.26 -26.42 -72.10
C GLU A 3 -27.78 -27.53 -71.16
N ASP A 4 -26.54 -27.43 -70.65
CA ASP A 4 -26.14 -28.11 -69.42
C ASP A 4 -25.55 -27.09 -68.46
N ALA A 5 -26.46 -26.52 -67.66
CA ALA A 5 -26.18 -25.60 -66.58
C ALA A 5 -25.80 -26.40 -65.32
N GLY A 6 -24.53 -26.80 -65.23
CA GLY A 6 -23.92 -27.31 -64.00
C GLY A 6 -23.68 -26.19 -63.00
N GLY A 7 -24.75 -25.76 -62.29
CA GLY A 7 -24.68 -24.76 -61.24
C GLY A 7 -23.72 -25.16 -60.11
N LEU A 8 -22.59 -24.46 -60.02
CA LEU A 8 -21.74 -24.51 -58.83
C LEU A 8 -22.50 -23.86 -57.67
N PRO A 9 -22.63 -24.53 -56.50
CA PRO A 9 -23.18 -23.89 -55.32
C PRO A 9 -22.21 -22.80 -54.87
N VAL A 10 -22.55 -21.54 -55.19
CA VAL A 10 -21.95 -20.36 -54.57
C VAL A 10 -22.31 -20.45 -53.09
N ARG A 11 -21.38 -20.95 -52.26
CA ARG A 11 -21.46 -20.74 -50.81
C ARG A 11 -21.35 -19.23 -50.61
N GLY A 12 -22.48 -18.57 -50.47
CA GLY A 12 -22.54 -17.16 -50.10
C GLY A 12 -21.69 -16.93 -48.85
N PRO A 13 -21.02 -15.77 -48.73
CA PRO A 13 -20.41 -15.35 -47.48
C PRO A 13 -21.47 -15.49 -46.40
N GLN A 14 -21.32 -16.51 -45.54
CA GLN A 14 -22.25 -16.72 -44.46
C GLN A 14 -22.16 -15.47 -43.58
N ASP A 15 -23.24 -14.70 -43.55
CA ASP A 15 -23.49 -13.71 -42.51
C ASP A 15 -23.08 -14.36 -41.20
N ARG A 16 -21.96 -13.89 -40.62
CA ARG A 16 -21.55 -14.36 -39.30
C ARG A 16 -22.77 -14.10 -38.42
N PRO A 17 -23.41 -15.13 -37.88
CA PRO A 17 -24.63 -14.93 -37.11
C PRO A 17 -24.27 -13.95 -35.99
N VAL A 18 -25.11 -12.95 -35.74
CA VAL A 18 -24.88 -11.91 -34.71
C VAL A 18 -24.49 -12.53 -33.36
N GLY A 19 -24.96 -13.76 -33.08
CA GLY A 19 -24.55 -14.57 -31.94
C GLY A 19 -23.04 -14.93 -31.88
N GLN A 20 -22.36 -15.17 -33.00
CA GLN A 20 -20.91 -15.39 -33.03
C GLN A 20 -20.13 -14.10 -32.70
N LEU A 21 -20.58 -12.94 -33.18
CA LEU A 21 -19.92 -11.66 -32.86
C LEU A 21 -20.06 -11.28 -31.38
N VAL A 22 -21.23 -11.54 -30.79
CA VAL A 22 -21.48 -11.35 -29.35
C VAL A 22 -20.64 -12.33 -28.53
N SER A 23 -20.51 -13.58 -28.97
CA SER A 23 -19.62 -14.58 -28.34
C SER A 23 -18.15 -14.14 -28.40
N ASP A 24 -17.67 -13.74 -29.58
CA ASP A 24 -16.28 -13.29 -29.79
C ASP A 24 -15.97 -12.02 -28.98
N ALA A 25 -16.91 -11.07 -28.88
CA ALA A 25 -16.75 -9.86 -28.08
C ALA A 25 -16.74 -10.17 -26.57
N THR A 26 -17.62 -11.05 -26.10
CA THR A 26 -17.65 -11.49 -24.70
C THR A 26 -16.35 -12.22 -24.33
N GLU A 27 -15.83 -13.04 -25.25
CA GLU A 27 -14.55 -13.73 -25.05
C GLU A 27 -13.36 -12.75 -25.03
N GLN A 28 -13.35 -11.74 -25.90
CA GLN A 28 -12.33 -10.69 -25.89
C GLN A 28 -12.36 -9.84 -24.61
N ILE A 29 -13.55 -9.45 -24.14
CA ILE A 29 -13.71 -8.71 -22.88
C ILE A 29 -13.21 -9.58 -21.71
N THR A 30 -13.57 -10.87 -21.70
CA THR A 30 -13.10 -11.81 -20.67
C THR A 30 -11.59 -11.96 -20.66
N ARG A 31 -10.96 -12.02 -21.85
CA ARG A 31 -9.50 -12.06 -22.00
C ARG A 31 -8.86 -10.77 -21.50
N LEU A 32 -9.39 -9.61 -21.89
CA LEU A 32 -8.89 -8.30 -21.46
C LEU A 32 -8.93 -8.14 -19.94
N VAL A 33 -10.07 -8.46 -19.31
CA VAL A 33 -10.20 -8.41 -17.85
C VAL A 33 -9.20 -9.33 -17.17
N ARG A 34 -8.99 -10.54 -17.70
CA ARG A 34 -8.01 -11.48 -17.16
C ARG A 34 -6.57 -10.99 -17.32
N ASP A 35 -6.26 -10.30 -18.40
CA ASP A 35 -4.93 -9.72 -18.63
C ASP A 35 -4.69 -8.50 -17.74
N GLU A 36 -5.68 -7.63 -17.56
CA GLU A 36 -5.60 -6.48 -16.65
C GLU A 36 -5.41 -6.94 -15.20
N MET A 37 -6.10 -8.00 -14.78
CA MET A 37 -5.88 -8.62 -13.47
C MET A 37 -4.47 -9.18 -13.32
N ARG A 38 -3.91 -9.83 -14.36
CA ARG A 38 -2.53 -10.34 -14.34
C ARG A 38 -1.52 -9.21 -14.28
N LEU A 39 -1.75 -8.13 -15.02
CA LEU A 39 -0.92 -6.95 -15.00
C LEU A 39 -0.95 -6.29 -13.62
N ALA A 40 -2.14 -6.03 -13.08
CA ALA A 40 -2.34 -5.48 -11.74
C ALA A 40 -1.67 -6.35 -10.67
N ALA A 41 -1.81 -7.68 -10.75
CA ALA A 41 -1.15 -8.60 -9.82
C ALA A 41 0.38 -8.49 -9.89
N THR A 42 0.94 -8.39 -11.10
CA THR A 42 2.38 -8.24 -11.32
C THR A 42 2.89 -6.90 -10.79
N GLU A 43 2.15 -5.82 -11.04
CA GLU A 43 2.47 -4.49 -10.54
C GLU A 43 2.39 -4.41 -9.01
N LEU A 44 1.36 -5.02 -8.41
CA LEU A 44 1.25 -5.15 -6.95
C LEU A 44 2.41 -5.95 -6.36
N GLN A 45 2.84 -7.04 -7.00
CA GLN A 45 4.01 -7.80 -6.55
C GLN A 45 5.29 -6.96 -6.61
N HIS A 46 5.50 -6.21 -7.69
CA HIS A 46 6.67 -5.33 -7.81
C HIS A 46 6.65 -4.18 -6.80
N LYS A 47 5.51 -3.50 -6.64
CA LYS A 47 5.31 -2.45 -5.62
C LYS A 47 5.49 -3.02 -4.21
N GLY A 48 4.88 -4.17 -3.93
CA GLY A 48 4.96 -4.89 -2.66
C GLY A 48 6.38 -5.31 -2.31
N LYS A 49 7.15 -5.84 -3.27
CA LYS A 49 8.56 -6.21 -3.05
C LYS A 49 9.42 -4.98 -2.74
N ARG A 50 9.24 -3.88 -3.46
CA ARG A 50 9.99 -2.64 -3.21
C ARG A 50 9.66 -2.05 -1.84
N LEU A 51 8.37 -2.00 -1.49
CA LEU A 51 7.92 -1.58 -0.16
C LEU A 51 8.45 -2.52 0.93
N GLY A 52 8.40 -3.83 0.71
CA GLY A 52 8.89 -4.84 1.66
C GLY A 52 10.39 -4.75 1.91
N VAL A 53 11.20 -4.60 0.86
CA VAL A 53 12.66 -4.39 1.00
C VAL A 53 12.94 -3.06 1.69
N GLY A 54 12.24 -1.98 1.32
CA GLY A 54 12.40 -0.67 1.95
C GLY A 54 12.05 -0.71 3.45
N ALA A 55 10.91 -1.30 3.80
CA ALA A 55 10.48 -1.48 5.18
C ALA A 55 11.46 -2.38 5.96
N GLY A 56 11.96 -3.45 5.34
CA GLY A 56 12.97 -4.33 5.93
C GLY A 56 14.30 -3.62 6.20
N LEU A 57 14.78 -2.80 5.26
CA LEU A 57 16.01 -2.01 5.43
C LEU A 57 15.85 -0.94 6.52
N VAL A 58 14.74 -0.20 6.52
CA VAL A 58 14.46 0.82 7.56
C VAL A 58 14.30 0.16 8.93
N GLY A 59 13.57 -0.96 9.01
CA GLY A 59 13.41 -1.74 10.24
C GLY A 59 14.74 -2.28 10.75
N GLY A 60 15.54 -2.90 9.87
CA GLY A 60 16.88 -3.39 10.19
C GLY A 60 17.83 -2.29 10.64
N ALA A 61 17.84 -1.14 9.95
CA ALA A 61 18.60 0.03 10.36
C ALA A 61 18.16 0.53 11.75
N GLY A 62 16.86 0.51 12.05
CA GLY A 62 16.33 0.84 13.37
C GLY A 62 16.87 -0.07 14.47
N VAL A 63 16.91 -1.38 14.24
CA VAL A 63 17.47 -2.36 15.20
C VAL A 63 18.97 -2.13 15.41
N VAL A 64 19.74 -1.95 14.33
CA VAL A 64 21.17 -1.67 14.42
C VAL A 64 21.44 -0.34 15.15
N ALA A 65 20.68 0.71 14.83
CA ALA A 65 20.79 2.00 15.49
C ALA A 65 20.42 1.92 16.98
N PHE A 66 19.44 1.08 17.35
CA PHE A 66 19.07 0.86 18.75
C PHE A 66 20.23 0.25 19.55
N TYR A 67 20.83 -0.85 19.06
CA TYR A 67 21.97 -1.47 19.72
C TYR A 67 23.22 -0.58 19.73
N GLY A 68 23.50 0.11 18.61
CA GLY A 68 24.59 1.07 18.53
C GLY A 68 24.40 2.23 19.52
N GLY A 69 23.19 2.76 19.63
CA GLY A 69 22.83 3.77 20.63
C GLY A 69 23.00 3.27 22.06
N ALA A 70 22.56 2.05 22.37
CA ALA A 70 22.77 1.44 23.68
C ALA A 70 24.25 1.27 24.03
N ALA A 71 25.09 0.88 23.05
CA ALA A 71 26.54 0.80 23.22
C ALA A 71 27.17 2.19 23.49
N LEU A 72 26.72 3.24 22.79
CA LEU A 72 27.17 4.60 23.04
C LEU A 72 26.75 5.11 24.43
N VAL A 73 25.53 4.82 24.87
CA VAL A 73 25.07 5.12 26.23
C VAL A 73 25.94 4.40 27.26
N ALA A 74 26.25 3.12 27.06
CA ALA A 74 27.15 2.38 27.94
C ALA A 74 28.56 2.99 27.96
N ALA A 75 29.10 3.40 26.80
CA ALA A 75 30.39 4.05 26.70
C ALA A 75 30.42 5.40 27.46
N LEU A 76 29.35 6.20 27.38
CA LEU A 76 29.23 7.44 28.14
C LEU A 76 29.20 7.18 29.66
N ILE A 77 28.45 6.16 30.10
CA ILE A 77 28.38 5.77 31.50
C ILE A 77 29.75 5.33 32.01
N LEU A 78 30.43 4.45 31.28
CA LEU A 78 31.75 3.95 31.65
C LEU A 78 32.80 5.07 31.64
N GLY A 79 32.75 5.97 30.65
CA GLY A 79 33.62 7.14 30.58
C GLY A 79 33.44 8.07 31.79
N LEU A 80 32.19 8.39 32.15
CA LEU A 80 31.91 9.21 33.33
C LEU A 80 32.24 8.47 34.64
N ALA A 81 32.09 7.16 34.67
CA ALA A 81 32.44 6.34 35.83
C ALA A 81 33.95 6.33 36.13
N THR A 82 34.80 6.85 35.24
CA THR A 82 36.23 7.09 35.54
C THR A 82 36.44 8.23 36.53
N GLN A 83 35.50 9.17 36.62
CA GLN A 83 35.57 10.33 37.52
C GLN A 83 34.47 10.33 38.60
N LEU A 84 33.41 9.53 38.41
CA LEU A 84 32.25 9.43 39.30
C LEU A 84 31.97 7.98 39.69
N VAL A 85 31.19 7.76 40.74
CA VAL A 85 30.69 6.41 41.08
C VAL A 85 29.73 5.94 39.99
N ALA A 86 29.85 4.67 39.58
CA ALA A 86 29.15 4.12 38.42
C ALA A 86 27.63 4.33 38.40
N TRP A 87 26.96 4.22 39.57
CA TRP A 87 25.51 4.42 39.65
C TRP A 87 25.10 5.87 39.37
N LEU A 88 25.92 6.85 39.77
CA LEU A 88 25.66 8.27 39.55
C LEU A 88 25.90 8.64 38.07
N ALA A 89 26.96 8.10 37.47
CA ALA A 89 27.19 8.22 36.03
C ALA A 89 26.00 7.66 35.22
N ALA A 90 25.50 6.47 35.59
CA ALA A 90 24.32 5.88 34.97
C ALA A 90 23.06 6.74 35.10
N LEU A 91 22.82 7.34 36.27
CA LEU A 91 21.68 8.25 36.47
C LEU A 91 21.77 9.51 35.61
N ILE A 92 22.93 10.15 35.55
CA ILE A 92 23.12 11.39 34.77
C ILE A 92 22.84 11.12 33.29
N VAL A 93 23.46 10.07 32.73
CA VAL A 93 23.26 9.70 31.32
C VAL A 93 21.81 9.27 31.09
N GLY A 94 21.22 8.49 32.01
CA GLY A 94 19.83 8.05 31.91
C GLY A 94 18.84 9.20 31.86
N VAL A 95 18.99 10.20 32.73
CA VAL A 95 18.15 11.42 32.72
C VAL A 95 18.33 12.20 31.43
N ALA A 96 19.57 12.34 30.93
CA ALA A 96 19.83 13.03 29.67
C ALA A 96 19.15 12.33 28.48
N VAL A 97 19.27 11.00 28.38
CA VAL A 97 18.63 10.19 27.33
C VAL A 97 17.11 10.27 27.41
N LEU A 98 16.53 10.18 28.62
CA LEU A 98 15.09 10.33 28.83
C LEU A 98 14.59 11.73 28.47
N GLY A 99 15.38 12.77 28.75
CA GLY A 99 15.09 14.14 28.32
C GLY A 99 15.00 14.27 26.81
N VAL A 100 15.99 13.72 26.08
CA VAL A 100 15.97 13.68 24.61
C VAL A 100 14.79 12.87 24.08
N ALA A 101 14.53 11.69 24.64
CA ALA A 101 13.40 10.85 24.26
C ALA A 101 12.05 11.57 24.47
N GLY A 102 11.89 12.26 25.60
CA GLY A 102 10.71 13.09 25.88
C GLY A 102 10.53 14.21 24.86
N ALA A 103 11.60 14.94 24.52
CA ALA A 103 11.57 15.99 23.51
C ALA A 103 11.17 15.44 22.13
N LEU A 104 11.78 14.33 21.70
CA LEU A 104 11.45 13.66 20.44
C LEU A 104 9.99 13.18 20.42
N ALA A 105 9.50 12.61 21.52
CA ALA A 105 8.11 12.18 21.64
C ALA A 105 7.13 13.38 21.52
N LEU A 106 7.45 14.53 22.11
CA LEU A 106 6.65 15.74 21.99
C LEU A 106 6.65 16.28 20.56
N VAL A 107 7.80 16.30 19.88
CA VAL A 107 7.91 16.72 18.47
C VAL A 107 7.13 15.76 17.58
N GLY A 108 7.32 14.45 17.75
CA GLY A 108 6.61 13.41 17.01
C GLY A 108 5.10 13.53 17.18
N LYS A 109 4.61 13.69 18.42
CA LYS A 109 3.20 13.94 18.71
C LYS A 109 2.67 15.16 17.96
N LYS A 110 3.40 16.28 17.97
CA LYS A 110 3.01 17.49 17.24
C LYS A 110 2.96 17.27 15.72
N GLN A 111 3.89 16.49 15.16
CA GLN A 111 3.88 16.19 13.72
C GLN A 111 2.70 15.29 13.33
N VAL A 112 2.40 14.25 14.12
CA VAL A 112 1.23 13.40 13.88
C VAL A 112 -0.06 14.20 13.98
N GLN A 113 -0.17 15.10 14.96
CA GLN A 113 -1.32 15.99 15.10
C GLN A 113 -1.47 16.99 13.95
N ARG A 114 -0.35 17.42 13.33
CA ARG A 114 -0.35 18.34 12.19
C ARG A 114 -0.58 17.65 10.85
N ALA A 115 -0.32 16.34 10.74
CA ALA A 115 -0.50 15.59 9.50
C ALA A 115 -1.97 15.42 9.07
N GLY A 116 -2.93 15.88 9.89
CA GLY A 116 -4.36 15.75 9.62
C GLY A 116 -4.85 14.30 9.72
N PRO A 117 -6.15 14.04 9.56
CA PRO A 117 -6.66 12.68 9.49
C PRO A 117 -6.00 11.94 8.32
N LEU A 118 -5.49 10.73 8.56
CA LEU A 118 -4.95 9.83 7.52
C LEU A 118 -6.00 9.48 6.45
N VAL A 119 -7.27 9.76 6.73
CA VAL A 119 -8.41 9.55 5.83
C VAL A 119 -8.67 10.86 5.09
N PRO A 120 -8.65 10.89 3.75
CA PRO A 120 -9.02 12.08 2.99
C PRO A 120 -10.39 12.58 3.44
N GLU A 121 -10.49 13.86 3.83
CA GLU A 121 -11.75 14.39 4.39
C GLU A 121 -12.91 14.21 3.41
N GLU A 122 -12.66 14.37 2.11
CA GLU A 122 -13.63 14.14 1.03
C GLU A 122 -14.12 12.68 0.95
N ALA A 123 -13.23 11.71 1.17
CA ALA A 123 -13.60 10.29 1.22
C ALA A 123 -14.44 9.98 2.47
N SER A 124 -14.17 10.65 3.59
CA SER A 124 -14.98 10.49 4.80
C SER A 124 -16.33 11.22 4.72
N ALA A 125 -16.39 12.33 3.98
CA ALA A 125 -17.59 13.14 3.78
C ALA A 125 -18.56 12.46 2.81
N SER A 126 -18.07 11.89 1.71
CA SER A 126 -18.89 11.12 0.76
C SER A 126 -19.51 9.88 1.41
N VAL A 127 -18.73 9.10 2.16
CA VAL A 127 -19.26 7.94 2.90
C VAL A 127 -20.32 8.34 3.94
N LYS A 128 -20.15 9.48 4.62
CA LYS A 128 -21.18 10.00 5.54
C LYS A 128 -22.45 10.45 4.82
N ALA A 129 -22.32 11.09 3.65
CA ALA A 129 -23.46 11.49 2.83
C ALA A 129 -24.26 10.27 2.36
N ASP A 130 -23.56 9.24 1.87
CA ASP A 130 -24.18 7.99 1.41
C ASP A 130 -24.94 7.27 2.54
N ILE A 131 -24.36 7.22 3.76
CA ILE A 131 -25.04 6.64 4.93
C ILE A 131 -26.29 7.44 5.31
N ASN A 132 -26.26 8.77 5.20
CA ASN A 132 -27.41 9.62 5.49
C ASN A 132 -28.54 9.41 4.47
N THR A 133 -28.22 9.29 3.17
CA THR A 133 -29.21 9.00 2.13
C THR A 133 -29.88 7.64 2.35
N ILE A 134 -29.14 6.63 2.78
CA ILE A 134 -29.69 5.30 3.11
C ILE A 134 -30.61 5.38 4.34
N LYS A 135 -30.22 6.13 5.38
CA LYS A 135 -31.05 6.34 6.58
C LYS A 135 -32.35 7.10 6.29
N GLU A 136 -32.30 8.12 5.44
CA GLU A 136 -33.49 8.87 5.01
C GLU A 136 -34.42 7.99 4.15
N GLY A 137 -33.86 7.10 3.33
CA GLY A 137 -34.62 6.13 2.54
C GLY A 137 -35.35 5.06 3.35
N MET A 138 -34.83 4.67 4.53
CA MET A 138 -35.48 3.71 5.42
C MET A 138 -36.59 4.30 6.31
N HIS A 139 -36.64 5.63 6.45
CA HIS A 139 -37.64 6.31 7.28
C HIS A 139 -38.90 6.74 6.51
N ARG A 140 -39.03 6.34 5.24
CA ARG A 140 -40.21 6.57 4.39
C ARG A 140 -41.07 5.33 4.23
#